data_AF-A0A2V9YIV5-F1
#
_entry.id   AF-A0A2V9YIV5-F1
#
_cell.length_a   1.000
_cell.length_b   1.000
_cell.length_c   1.000
_cell.angle_alpha   90.00
_cell.angle_beta   90.00
_cell.angle_gamma   90.00
#
_symmetry.space_group_name_H-M   'P 1'
#
loop_
_entity.id
_entity.type
_entity.pdbx_description
1 polymer ?
#
loop_
_entity_poly.entity_id
_entity_poly.type
_entity_poly.pdbx_seq_one_letter_code
_entity_poly.pdbx_strand_id
1 'polypeptide(L)'
;MLTPQPLLDGETPKYLALLGCAAGLWAFARWASRLGGHDRSLSYPRAPELDTSVPARPAVDPQSVLAFLPPDPRLGSIRITRLYFSKFGVVPGPTDPKRVCDELFVELYDPAADYSWTQSYLVATPEGLADLLEEKSWKYLRTGSVIIVRRYDVEDIREAVVDYLIEDPKLASPDVPREQAEWFSL
;
A
#
# COMPACT_ATOMS: atom_id res chain seq x y z
N MET A 1 19.70 70.87 23.51
CA MET A 1 19.52 69.56 24.16
C MET A 1 18.73 68.69 23.21
N LEU A 2 19.39 67.67 22.64
CA LEU A 2 18.86 66.80 21.58
C LEU A 2 18.10 65.62 22.20
N THR A 3 16.85 65.45 21.79
CA THR A 3 16.01 64.27 22.01
C THR A 3 16.39 63.19 20.97
N PRO A 4 16.53 61.89 21.33
CA PRO A 4 16.75 60.85 20.35
C PRO A 4 15.42 60.42 19.68
N GLN A 5 15.41 60.32 18.36
CA GLN A 5 14.37 59.62 17.59
C GLN A 5 14.65 58.10 17.61
N PRO A 6 13.61 57.25 17.63
CA PRO A 6 13.78 55.82 17.41
C PRO A 6 13.91 55.50 15.91
N LEU A 7 14.98 54.78 15.59
CA LEU A 7 15.23 54.10 14.33
C LEU A 7 14.31 52.86 14.26
N LEU A 8 13.31 52.90 13.39
CA LEU A 8 12.51 51.73 12.99
C LEU A 8 12.77 51.48 11.50
N ASP A 9 13.90 50.84 11.22
CA ASP A 9 14.25 50.32 9.90
C ASP A 9 13.49 49.01 9.62
N GLY A 10 12.62 49.06 8.61
CA GLY A 10 12.65 48.17 7.43
C GLY A 10 12.41 46.66 7.54
N GLU A 11 12.48 46.02 8.70
CA GLU A 11 12.48 44.54 8.78
C GLU A 11 11.26 43.92 9.49
N THR A 12 10.39 44.74 10.07
CA THR A 12 9.19 44.30 10.79
C THR A 12 8.15 43.53 9.97
N PRO A 13 7.89 43.78 8.66
CA PRO A 13 6.80 43.09 7.97
C PRO A 13 7.12 41.62 7.64
N LYS A 14 8.40 41.24 7.50
CA LYS A 14 8.81 39.86 7.19
C LYS A 14 8.71 38.94 8.41
N TYR A 15 9.13 39.43 9.58
CA TYR A 15 9.02 38.65 10.83
C TYR A 15 7.56 38.48 11.27
N LEU A 16 6.70 39.48 11.03
CA LEU A 16 5.26 39.36 11.28
C LEU A 16 4.59 38.33 10.36
N ALA A 17 4.99 38.25 9.08
CA ALA A 17 4.48 37.23 8.16
C ALA A 17 4.90 35.82 8.58
N LEU A 18 6.16 35.62 8.98
CA LEU A 18 6.67 34.32 9.45
C LEU A 18 6.01 33.88 10.77
N LEU A 19 5.79 34.81 11.71
CA LEU A 19 5.04 34.54 12.94
C LEU A 19 3.58 34.18 12.65
N GLY A 20 2.96 34.83 11.66
CA GLY A 20 1.61 34.49 11.20
C GLY A 20 1.52 33.07 10.62
N CYS A 21 2.48 32.67 9.79
CA CYS A 21 2.53 31.31 9.24
C CYS A 21 2.76 30.24 10.31
N ALA A 22 3.66 30.49 11.26
CA ALA A 22 3.92 29.56 12.37
C ALA A 22 2.70 29.41 13.29
N ALA A 23 2.00 30.53 13.59
CA ALA A 23 0.76 30.50 14.36
C ALA A 23 -0.37 29.79 13.60
N GLY A 24 -0.46 29.97 12.28
CA GLY A 24 -1.43 29.29 11.42
C GLY A 24 -1.20 27.78 11.35
N LEU A 25 0.05 27.34 11.17
CA LEU A 25 0.40 25.91 11.16
C LEU A 25 0.16 25.25 12.52
N TRP A 26 0.46 25.95 13.62
CA TRP A 26 0.18 25.43 14.97
C TRP A 26 -1.33 25.37 15.27
N ALA A 27 -2.10 26.37 14.85
CA ALA A 27 -3.57 26.35 14.99
C ALA A 27 -4.22 25.25 14.13
N PHE A 28 -3.72 25.02 12.91
CA PHE A 28 -4.19 23.95 12.03
C PHE A 28 -3.85 22.57 12.58
N ALA A 29 -2.62 22.36 13.07
CA ALA A 29 -2.24 21.13 13.77
C ALA A 29 -3.13 20.88 14.99
N ARG A 30 -3.42 21.91 15.80
CA ARG A 30 -4.29 21.81 16.97
C ARG A 30 -5.77 21.56 16.61
N TRP A 31 -6.24 22.05 15.47
CA TRP A 31 -7.59 21.77 14.95
C TRP A 31 -7.70 20.34 14.38
N ALA A 32 -6.70 19.88 13.63
CA ALA A 32 -6.62 18.50 13.13
C ALA A 32 -6.59 17.48 14.28
N SER A 33 -5.87 17.78 15.37
CA SER A 33 -5.86 16.94 16.58
C SER A 33 -7.22 16.90 17.31
N ARG A 34 -8.11 17.88 17.11
CA ARG A 34 -9.47 17.88 17.69
C ARG A 34 -10.47 17.06 16.86
N LEU A 35 -10.15 16.71 15.62
CA LEU A 35 -10.97 15.81 14.79
C LEU A 35 -10.66 14.33 15.04
N GLY A 36 -9.52 14.01 15.67
CA GLY A 36 -9.12 12.65 16.03
C GLY A 36 -9.58 12.15 17.41
N GLY A 37 -10.56 12.82 18.03
CA GLY A 37 -11.00 12.46 19.38
C GLY A 37 -12.49 12.72 19.59
N HIS A 38 -13.32 11.79 19.12
CA HIS A 38 -14.66 11.59 19.66
C HIS A 38 -14.85 10.10 19.92
N ASP A 39 -14.49 9.69 21.13
CA ASP A 39 -15.23 8.68 21.85
C ASP A 39 -16.71 9.12 21.87
N ARG A 40 -17.53 8.42 21.11
CA ARG A 40 -18.99 8.48 21.23
C ARG A 40 -19.50 7.08 21.45
N SER A 41 -19.56 6.73 22.73
CA SER A 41 -20.54 5.78 23.27
C SER A 41 -21.94 6.22 22.84
N LEU A 42 -22.46 5.62 21.76
CA LEU A 42 -23.86 5.71 21.35
C LEU A 42 -24.46 4.30 21.45
N SER A 43 -25.26 4.10 22.50
CA SER A 43 -26.13 2.94 22.66
C SER A 43 -27.14 2.91 21.51
N TYR A 44 -27.06 1.90 20.66
CA TYR A 44 -28.14 1.53 19.74
C TYR A 44 -29.07 0.52 20.42
N PRO A 45 -30.39 0.56 20.16
CA PRO A 45 -31.29 -0.54 20.53
C PRO A 45 -30.84 -1.80 19.80
N ARG A 46 -30.79 -2.92 20.52
CA ARG A 46 -30.42 -4.26 20.03
C ARG A 46 -31.30 -4.67 18.84
N ALA A 47 -30.77 -4.56 17.64
CA ALA A 47 -31.22 -5.33 16.48
C ALA A 47 -30.71 -6.78 16.63
N PRO A 48 -31.42 -7.79 16.13
CA PRO A 48 -31.05 -9.19 16.32
C PRO A 48 -29.64 -9.42 15.77
N GLU A 49 -28.80 -10.10 16.56
CA GLU A 49 -27.43 -10.51 16.21
C GLU A 49 -27.43 -11.23 14.86
N LEU A 50 -27.11 -10.49 13.80
CA LEU A 50 -26.61 -11.10 12.59
C LEU A 50 -25.11 -11.28 12.83
N ASP A 51 -24.72 -12.53 13.09
CA ASP A 51 -23.34 -13.00 13.24
C ASP A 51 -22.46 -12.41 12.13
N THR A 52 -21.88 -11.24 12.41
CA THR A 52 -20.86 -10.66 11.55
C THR A 52 -19.55 -11.22 12.05
N SER A 53 -19.40 -12.53 11.81
CA SER A 53 -18.09 -13.10 11.58
C SER A 53 -17.51 -12.33 10.39
N VAL A 54 -16.75 -11.28 10.67
CA VAL A 54 -15.74 -10.81 9.73
C VAL A 54 -14.97 -12.07 9.37
N PRO A 55 -14.95 -12.54 8.11
CA PRO A 55 -14.10 -13.65 7.77
C PRO A 55 -12.70 -13.16 8.08
N ALA A 56 -12.11 -13.71 9.14
CA ALA A 56 -10.69 -13.57 9.39
C ALA A 56 -10.03 -13.91 8.07
N ARG A 57 -9.34 -12.92 7.47
CA ARG A 57 -8.44 -13.12 6.34
C ARG A 57 -7.75 -14.45 6.63
N PRO A 58 -7.87 -15.48 5.77
CA PRO A 58 -7.34 -16.79 6.11
C PRO A 58 -5.90 -16.58 6.54
N ALA A 59 -5.60 -16.96 7.78
CA ALA A 59 -4.26 -16.89 8.32
C ALA A 59 -3.46 -17.93 7.54
N VAL A 60 -3.03 -17.55 6.34
CA VAL A 60 -2.04 -18.28 5.56
C VAL A 60 -0.83 -18.29 6.47
N ASP A 61 -0.49 -19.48 6.97
CA ASP A 61 0.62 -19.65 7.89
C ASP A 61 1.86 -19.01 7.24
N PRO A 62 2.42 -17.95 7.83
CA PRO A 62 3.55 -17.26 7.24
C PRO A 62 4.78 -18.15 7.08
N GLN A 63 4.89 -19.25 7.84
CA GLN A 63 5.95 -20.25 7.67
C GLN A 63 5.74 -21.14 6.44
N SER A 64 4.50 -21.43 6.08
CA SER A 64 4.18 -22.19 4.87
C SER A 64 4.66 -21.49 3.59
N VAL A 65 4.68 -20.16 3.55
CA VAL A 65 5.11 -19.36 2.38
C VAL A 65 6.63 -19.19 2.34
N LEU A 66 7.28 -19.03 3.51
CA LEU A 66 8.73 -18.88 3.65
C LEU A 66 9.51 -20.11 3.18
N ALA A 67 8.91 -21.31 3.24
CA ALA A 67 9.55 -22.55 2.81
C ALA A 67 9.70 -22.69 1.28
N PHE A 68 8.98 -21.89 0.49
CA PHE A 68 8.94 -22.04 -0.98
C PHE A 68 9.88 -21.12 -1.76
N LEU A 69 10.44 -20.08 -1.14
CA LEU A 69 11.14 -19.04 -1.89
C LEU A 69 12.61 -18.97 -1.49
N PRO A 70 13.51 -19.73 -2.14
CA PRO A 70 14.93 -19.54 -1.93
C PRO A 70 15.32 -18.10 -2.29
N PRO A 71 16.28 -17.48 -1.57
CA PRO A 71 16.77 -16.15 -1.92
C PRO A 71 17.19 -16.11 -3.39
N ASP A 72 16.68 -15.14 -4.16
CA ASP A 72 17.10 -14.95 -5.55
C ASP A 72 18.38 -14.08 -5.55
N PRO A 73 19.52 -14.59 -6.07
CA PRO A 73 20.78 -13.86 -6.05
C PRO A 73 20.75 -12.56 -6.87
N ARG A 74 19.78 -12.40 -7.79
CA ARG A 74 19.64 -11.20 -8.62
C ARG A 74 19.15 -9.99 -7.84
N LEU A 75 18.45 -10.19 -6.71
CA LEU A 75 17.92 -9.10 -5.87
C LEU A 75 18.96 -8.49 -4.92
N GLY A 76 20.20 -8.98 -4.93
CA GLY A 76 21.25 -8.49 -4.04
C GLY A 76 20.94 -8.80 -2.58
N SER A 77 20.81 -7.77 -1.73
CA SER A 77 20.48 -7.94 -0.30
C SER A 77 18.99 -8.16 -0.05
N ILE A 78 18.12 -7.69 -0.95
CA ILE A 78 16.67 -7.72 -0.76
C ILE A 78 16.16 -9.16 -0.79
N ARG A 79 15.26 -9.47 0.13
CA ARG A 79 14.65 -10.79 0.30
C ARG A 79 13.15 -10.69 0.15
N ILE A 80 12.57 -11.58 -0.65
CA ILE A 80 11.12 -11.83 -0.63
C ILE A 80 10.83 -12.70 0.59
N THR A 81 10.11 -12.17 1.56
CA THR A 81 9.76 -12.89 2.80
C THR A 81 8.41 -13.57 2.69
N ARG A 82 7.44 -12.96 2.00
CA ARG A 82 6.13 -13.57 1.75
C ARG A 82 5.58 -13.19 0.38
N LEU A 83 4.78 -14.10 -0.17
CA LEU A 83 4.03 -13.94 -1.39
C LEU A 83 2.64 -14.54 -1.16
N TYR A 84 1.57 -13.76 -1.33
CA TYR A 84 0.20 -14.25 -1.16
C TYR A 84 -0.79 -13.47 -2.02
N PHE A 85 -1.91 -14.11 -2.37
CA PHE A 85 -2.99 -13.51 -3.15
C PHE A 85 -4.15 -13.08 -2.25
N SER A 86 -4.98 -12.16 -2.75
CA SER A 86 -6.12 -11.62 -2.01
C SER A 86 -7.28 -12.62 -1.89
N LYS A 87 -7.62 -13.34 -2.97
CA LYS A 87 -8.81 -14.20 -3.07
C LYS A 87 -8.51 -15.69 -2.91
N PHE A 88 -7.30 -16.15 -3.25
CA PHE A 88 -6.94 -17.56 -3.20
C PHE A 88 -5.55 -17.79 -2.57
N GLY A 89 -5.25 -19.04 -2.18
CA GLY A 89 -3.93 -19.40 -1.66
C GLY A 89 -2.94 -19.70 -2.78
N VAL A 90 -1.66 -19.31 -2.62
CA VAL A 90 -0.59 -19.59 -3.60
C VAL A 90 -0.47 -21.08 -3.91
N VAL A 91 -0.61 -21.91 -2.88
CA VAL A 91 -0.72 -23.36 -2.99
C VAL A 91 -2.01 -23.74 -2.24
N PRO A 92 -3.01 -24.37 -2.89
CA PRO A 92 -2.96 -25.08 -4.17
C PRO A 92 -3.05 -24.22 -5.45
N GLY A 93 -3.28 -22.91 -5.35
CA GLY A 93 -3.53 -22.03 -6.50
C GLY A 93 -5.03 -21.85 -6.81
N PRO A 94 -5.36 -21.16 -7.92
CA PRO A 94 -6.73 -20.89 -8.32
C PRO A 94 -7.41 -22.11 -8.97
N THR A 95 -8.74 -22.15 -8.91
CA THR A 95 -9.56 -23.25 -9.46
C THR A 95 -9.34 -23.45 -10.97
N ASP A 96 -9.23 -22.36 -11.73
CA ASP A 96 -8.88 -22.39 -13.15
C ASP A 96 -7.59 -21.59 -13.39
N PRO A 97 -6.46 -22.27 -13.65
CA PRO A 97 -5.20 -21.60 -13.94
C PRO A 97 -5.22 -20.68 -15.16
N LYS A 98 -6.17 -20.79 -16.08
CA LYS A 98 -6.27 -19.91 -17.27
C LYS A 98 -7.12 -18.68 -17.05
N ARG A 99 -7.91 -18.64 -15.98
CA ARG A 99 -8.87 -17.57 -15.67
C ARG A 99 -8.56 -17.01 -14.28
N VAL A 100 -7.45 -16.29 -14.22
CA VAL A 100 -6.96 -15.62 -13.01
C VAL A 100 -7.00 -14.13 -13.19
N CYS A 101 -7.51 -13.42 -12.19
CA CYS A 101 -7.35 -11.98 -12.03
C CYS A 101 -7.47 -11.64 -10.54
N ASP A 102 -6.32 -11.45 -9.89
CA ASP A 102 -6.26 -11.22 -8.46
C ASP A 102 -5.06 -10.35 -8.07
N GLU A 103 -5.15 -9.74 -6.89
CA GLU A 103 -4.08 -8.94 -6.33
C GLU A 103 -3.08 -9.82 -5.58
N LEU A 104 -1.83 -9.71 -5.97
CA LEU A 104 -0.68 -10.34 -5.34
C LEU A 104 -0.02 -9.35 -4.39
N PHE A 105 0.25 -9.78 -3.16
CA PHE A 105 1.05 -9.07 -2.18
C PHE A 105 2.39 -9.77 -1.99
N VAL A 106 3.46 -8.98 -2.04
CA VAL A 106 4.84 -9.42 -1.89
C VAL A 106 5.45 -8.64 -0.72
N GLU A 107 5.76 -9.33 0.37
CA GLU A 107 6.52 -8.77 1.48
C GLU A 107 8.01 -8.88 1.16
N LEU A 108 8.71 -7.75 1.27
CA LEU A 108 10.12 -7.57 0.96
C LEU A 108 10.83 -7.11 2.24
N TYR A 109 12.08 -7.55 2.39
CA TYR A 109 12.95 -7.17 3.50
C TYR A 109 14.36 -6.89 2.99
N ASP A 110 14.91 -5.72 3.32
CA ASP A 110 16.31 -5.41 3.12
C ASP A 110 17.08 -5.52 4.46
N PRO A 111 17.96 -6.52 4.62
CA PRO A 111 18.76 -6.69 5.82
C PRO A 111 19.83 -5.61 5.99
N ALA A 112 20.20 -4.87 4.93
CA ALA A 112 21.18 -3.80 5.04
C ALA A 112 20.60 -2.56 5.72
N ALA A 113 19.35 -2.22 5.42
CA ALA A 113 18.62 -1.11 6.03
C ALA A 113 17.77 -1.51 7.24
N ASP A 114 17.67 -2.82 7.53
CA ASP A 114 16.74 -3.41 8.50
C ASP A 114 15.30 -2.91 8.32
N TYR A 115 14.83 -2.96 7.08
CA TYR A 115 13.54 -2.40 6.70
C TYR A 115 12.72 -3.39 5.88
N SER A 116 11.42 -3.48 6.16
CA SER A 116 10.46 -4.32 5.44
C SER A 116 9.31 -3.50 4.87
N TRP A 117 8.86 -3.87 3.68
CA TRP A 117 7.69 -3.25 3.03
C TRP A 117 6.91 -4.28 2.22
N THR A 118 5.69 -3.90 1.85
CA THR A 118 4.82 -4.73 1.00
C THR A 118 4.62 -4.04 -0.34
N GLN A 119 4.75 -4.81 -1.42
CA GLN A 119 4.40 -4.39 -2.77
C GLN A 119 3.17 -5.16 -3.23
N SER A 120 2.24 -4.49 -3.89
CA SER A 120 1.13 -5.15 -4.58
C SER A 120 1.27 -5.11 -6.10
N TYR A 121 0.77 -6.17 -6.74
CA TYR A 121 0.71 -6.33 -8.18
C TYR A 121 -0.65 -6.91 -8.55
N LEU A 122 -1.28 -6.40 -9.61
CA LEU A 122 -2.40 -7.11 -10.21
C LEU A 122 -1.85 -8.23 -11.10
N VAL A 123 -2.09 -9.49 -10.72
CA VAL A 123 -1.73 -10.65 -11.56
C VAL A 123 -2.97 -11.11 -12.29
N ALA A 124 -2.88 -11.15 -13.61
CA ALA A 124 -4.00 -11.59 -14.43
C ALA A 124 -3.58 -12.44 -15.62
N THR A 125 -4.50 -13.27 -16.05
CA THR A 125 -4.50 -13.92 -17.35
C THR A 125 -5.32 -13.09 -18.32
N PRO A 126 -5.11 -13.18 -19.65
CA PRO A 126 -5.93 -12.46 -20.61
C PRO A 126 -7.43 -12.75 -20.44
N GLU A 127 -7.81 -14.00 -20.21
CA GLU A 127 -9.21 -14.41 -19.98
C GLU A 127 -9.73 -13.84 -18.65
N GLY A 128 -8.99 -14.00 -17.55
CA GLY A 128 -9.42 -13.47 -16.25
C GLY A 128 -9.49 -11.95 -16.20
N LEU A 129 -8.63 -11.24 -16.93
CA LEU A 129 -8.71 -9.78 -17.06
C LEU A 129 -9.93 -9.36 -17.88
N ALA A 130 -10.25 -10.08 -18.96
CA ALA A 130 -11.45 -9.85 -19.74
C ALA A 130 -12.72 -10.06 -18.89
N ASP A 131 -12.75 -11.14 -18.10
CA ASP A 131 -13.82 -11.43 -17.14
C ASP A 131 -14.00 -10.28 -16.14
N LEU A 132 -12.91 -9.76 -15.56
CA LEU A 132 -12.97 -8.62 -14.64
C LEU A 132 -13.56 -7.37 -15.31
N LEU A 133 -13.13 -7.07 -16.54
CA LEU A 133 -13.62 -5.92 -17.28
C LEU A 133 -15.11 -6.06 -17.63
N GLU A 134 -15.55 -7.24 -18.06
CA GLU A 134 -16.97 -7.50 -18.32
C GLU A 134 -17.81 -7.42 -17.05
N GLU A 135 -17.39 -8.08 -15.97
CA GLU A 135 -18.08 -8.09 -14.67
C GLU A 135 -18.31 -6.67 -14.15
N LYS A 136 -17.28 -5.83 -14.22
CA LYS A 136 -17.34 -4.44 -13.76
C LYS A 136 -17.85 -3.47 -14.83
N SER A 137 -18.18 -3.95 -16.03
CA SER A 137 -18.57 -3.14 -17.19
C SER A 137 -17.56 -2.03 -17.49
N TRP A 138 -16.28 -2.31 -17.29
CA TRP A 138 -15.19 -1.37 -17.52
C TRP A 138 -14.69 -1.46 -18.96
N LYS A 139 -14.49 -0.29 -19.57
CA LYS A 139 -13.90 -0.20 -20.93
C LYS A 139 -12.38 -0.30 -20.94
N TYR A 140 -11.75 0.05 -19.83
CA TYR A 140 -10.31 0.05 -19.65
C TYR A 140 -9.98 -0.09 -18.16
N LEU A 141 -8.80 -0.60 -17.86
CA LEU A 141 -8.24 -0.66 -16.53
C LEU A 141 -6.97 0.18 -16.49
N ARG A 142 -6.88 1.09 -15.50
CA ARG A 142 -5.65 1.81 -15.19
C ARG A 142 -5.14 1.29 -13.85
N THR A 143 -3.94 0.70 -13.86
CA THR A 143 -3.27 0.18 -12.66
C THR A 143 -1.78 0.51 -12.70
N GLY A 144 -1.14 0.56 -11.53
CA GLY A 144 0.28 0.90 -11.40
C GLY A 144 1.20 -0.24 -11.81
N SER A 145 0.98 -1.43 -11.25
CA SER A 145 1.83 -2.60 -11.47
C SER A 145 0.97 -3.80 -11.83
N VAL A 146 1.10 -4.28 -13.08
CA VAL A 146 0.34 -5.43 -13.59
C VAL A 146 1.30 -6.48 -14.14
N ILE A 147 1.03 -7.74 -13.81
CA ILE A 147 1.75 -8.90 -14.32
C ILE A 147 0.74 -9.74 -15.10
N ILE A 148 0.91 -9.83 -16.43
CA ILE A 148 0.05 -10.62 -17.29
C ILE A 148 0.73 -11.95 -17.63
N VAL A 149 0.15 -13.05 -17.16
CA VAL A 149 0.65 -14.42 -17.40
C VAL A 149 -0.29 -15.18 -18.33
N ARG A 150 0.24 -16.14 -19.11
CA ARG A 150 -0.59 -16.97 -19.99
C ARG A 150 -1.45 -17.96 -19.22
N ARG A 151 -0.92 -18.44 -18.10
CA ARG A 151 -1.53 -19.39 -17.18
C ARG A 151 -0.90 -19.13 -15.80
N TYR A 152 -1.64 -19.40 -14.75
CA TYR A 152 -1.11 -19.42 -13.40
C TYR A 152 -0.02 -20.47 -13.25
N ASP A 153 1.17 -19.98 -12.94
CA ASP A 153 2.30 -20.75 -12.45
C ASP A 153 3.02 -19.88 -11.42
N VAL A 154 3.29 -20.44 -10.24
CA VAL A 154 3.86 -19.69 -9.11
C VAL A 154 5.30 -19.27 -9.41
N GLU A 155 6.07 -20.11 -10.10
CA GLU A 155 7.47 -19.80 -10.42
C GLU A 155 7.54 -18.71 -11.50
N ASP A 156 6.69 -18.77 -12.53
CA ASP A 156 6.62 -17.71 -13.56
C ASP A 156 6.24 -16.36 -12.93
N ILE A 157 5.26 -16.37 -12.01
CA ILE A 157 4.82 -15.14 -11.31
C ILE A 157 5.95 -14.61 -10.42
N ARG A 158 6.64 -15.49 -9.71
CA ARG A 158 7.79 -15.12 -8.87
C ARG A 158 8.92 -14.54 -9.71
N GLU A 159 9.26 -15.17 -10.83
CA GLU A 159 10.30 -14.69 -11.75
C GLU A 159 9.94 -13.29 -12.27
N ALA A 160 8.69 -13.08 -12.69
CA ALA A 160 8.20 -11.77 -13.10
C ALA A 160 8.32 -10.72 -11.99
N VAL A 161 7.97 -11.05 -10.74
CA VAL A 161 8.16 -10.13 -9.61
C VAL A 161 9.63 -9.74 -9.43
N VAL A 162 10.54 -10.71 -9.51
CA VAL A 162 11.98 -10.44 -9.40
C VAL A 162 12.45 -9.51 -10.52
N ASP A 163 12.04 -9.78 -11.76
CA ASP A 163 12.42 -8.97 -12.92
C ASP A 163 11.91 -7.53 -12.77
N TYR A 164 10.66 -7.32 -12.34
CA TYR A 164 10.10 -5.98 -12.09
C TYR A 164 10.87 -5.22 -10.99
N LEU A 165 11.30 -5.90 -9.92
CA LEU A 165 12.08 -5.29 -8.85
C LEU A 165 13.48 -4.86 -9.31
N ILE A 166 14.06 -5.58 -10.28
CA ILE A 166 15.35 -5.23 -10.88
C ILE A 166 15.18 -4.06 -11.88
N GLU A 167 14.13 -4.10 -12.70
CA GLU A 167 13.86 -3.08 -13.72
C GLU A 167 13.48 -1.72 -13.14
N ASP A 168 12.73 -1.69 -12.03
CA ASP A 168 12.40 -0.46 -11.31
C ASP A 168 12.99 -0.45 -9.89
N PRO A 169 14.20 0.10 -9.71
CA PRO A 169 14.85 0.23 -8.41
C PRO A 169 14.03 1.00 -7.37
N LYS A 170 13.02 1.79 -7.78
CA LYS A 170 12.12 2.47 -6.85
C LYS A 170 11.20 1.48 -6.14
N LEU A 171 10.82 0.38 -6.81
CA LEU A 171 10.04 -0.71 -6.20
C LEU A 171 10.88 -1.50 -5.17
N ALA A 172 12.19 -1.52 -5.38
CA ALA A 172 13.19 -2.07 -4.47
C ALA A 172 13.61 -1.11 -3.34
N SER A 173 13.18 0.16 -3.37
CA SER A 173 13.62 1.21 -2.43
C SER A 173 12.60 1.50 -1.32
N PRO A 174 13.04 1.67 -0.06
CA PRO A 174 12.18 1.95 1.09
C PRO A 174 11.56 3.37 1.08
N ASP A 175 12.10 4.30 0.29
CA ASP A 175 11.80 5.74 0.41
C ASP A 175 10.61 6.22 -0.45
N VAL A 176 9.90 5.31 -1.12
CA VAL A 176 8.77 5.68 -1.99
C VAL A 176 7.47 5.66 -1.19
N PRO A 177 6.73 6.79 -1.08
CA PRO A 177 5.37 6.78 -0.54
C PRO A 177 4.46 5.96 -1.45
N ARG A 178 3.97 4.81 -0.99
CA ARG A 178 3.15 3.89 -1.79
C ARG A 178 1.70 3.98 -1.33
N GLU A 179 0.96 4.94 -1.88
CA GLU A 179 -0.50 5.01 -1.76
C GLU A 179 -1.17 3.98 -2.69
N GLN A 180 -1.22 2.69 -2.33
CA GLN A 180 -2.03 1.72 -3.08
C GLN A 180 -2.58 0.62 -2.16
N ALA A 181 -3.72 0.87 -1.52
CA ALA A 181 -4.46 -0.19 -0.81
C ALA A 181 -5.98 0.06 -0.65
N GLU A 182 -6.61 0.95 -1.43
CA GLU A 182 -8.05 1.28 -1.21
C GLU A 182 -8.96 1.10 -2.44
N TRP A 183 -8.51 0.41 -3.50
CA TRP A 183 -9.25 0.42 -4.78
C TRP A 183 -10.30 -0.69 -4.94
N PHE A 184 -10.26 -1.76 -4.13
CA PHE A 184 -11.16 -2.91 -4.26
C PHE A 184 -12.15 -3.09 -3.09
N SER A 185 -12.31 -2.09 -2.23
CA SER A 185 -13.31 -2.10 -1.13
C SER A 185 -14.67 -1.52 -1.52
N LEU A 186 -15.01 -1.49 -2.83
CA LEU A 186 -16.30 -1.04 -3.35
C LEU A 186 -17.06 -2.17 -4.06
#